data_AF-A0A969AUL2-F1
#
_entry.id   AF-A0A969AUL2-F1
#
_cell.length_a   1.000
_cell.length_b   1.000
_cell.length_c   1.000
_cell.angle_alpha   90.00
_cell.angle_beta   90.00
_cell.angle_gamma   90.00
#
_symmetry.space_group_name_H-M   'P 1'
#
loop_
_entity.id
_entity.type
_entity.pdbx_description
1 polymer ?
#
loop_
_entity_poly.entity_id
_entity_poly.type
_entity_poly.pdbx_seq_one_letter_code
_entity_poly.pdbx_strand_id
1 'polypeptide(L)'
;MYHIAQNDLSFNELLTHASEDNGLFRDHLRGYWWKLQKREALAQAFHSVLKADGPISLEPEQLFQLHSLGLIHLQASQATPRCDLYRQYFTDKLAHA
;
A
#
# COMPACT_ATOMS: atom_id res chain seq x y z
N MET A 1 -17.07 14.72 -15.44
CA MET A 1 -17.09 14.48 -13.98
C MET A 1 -17.80 13.16 -13.72
N TYR A 2 -17.04 12.09 -13.51
CA TYR A 2 -17.37 10.83 -12.79
C TYR A 2 -16.26 9.82 -13.16
N HIS A 3 -15.06 10.10 -12.66
CA HIS A 3 -14.00 9.11 -12.51
C HIS A 3 -14.12 8.59 -11.07
N ILE A 4 -13.74 7.33 -10.86
CA ILE A 4 -13.65 6.60 -9.58
C ILE A 4 -14.85 5.64 -9.35
N ALA A 5 -14.49 4.41 -8.95
CA ALA A 5 -15.33 3.29 -8.47
C ALA A 5 -15.62 2.09 -9.42
N GLN A 6 -14.85 1.86 -10.49
CA GLN A 6 -14.94 0.59 -11.24
C GLN A 6 -13.80 -0.41 -10.99
N ASN A 7 -12.76 -0.04 -10.23
CA ASN A 7 -11.61 -0.94 -10.00
C ASN A 7 -11.68 -1.73 -8.68
N ASP A 8 -12.62 -1.42 -7.78
CA ASP A 8 -12.79 -2.10 -6.49
C ASP A 8 -13.34 -3.54 -6.63
N LEU A 9 -14.28 -3.76 -7.57
CA LEU A 9 -14.87 -5.08 -7.80
C LEU A 9 -13.90 -6.06 -8.47
N SER A 10 -12.99 -5.56 -9.31
CA SER A 10 -12.05 -6.41 -10.05
C SER A 10 -10.86 -6.87 -9.19
N PHE A 11 -10.59 -6.23 -8.04
CA PHE A 11 -9.41 -6.55 -7.21
C PHE A 11 -9.61 -7.77 -6.31
N ASN A 12 -10.74 -7.88 -5.62
CA ASN A 12 -11.01 -9.08 -4.81
C ASN A 12 -11.13 -10.31 -5.71
N GLU A 13 -11.69 -10.13 -6.91
CA GLU A 13 -11.65 -11.10 -8.01
C GLU A 13 -10.21 -11.40 -8.43
N LEU A 14 -9.37 -10.41 -8.74
CA LEU A 14 -7.94 -10.63 -9.08
C LEU A 14 -7.18 -11.38 -7.99
N LEU A 15 -7.40 -11.05 -6.71
CA LEU A 15 -6.75 -11.73 -5.61
C LEU A 15 -7.24 -13.17 -5.50
N THR A 16 -8.55 -13.40 -5.63
CA THR A 16 -9.19 -14.72 -5.57
C THR A 16 -8.74 -15.62 -6.73
N HIS A 17 -8.77 -15.11 -7.96
CA HIS A 17 -8.38 -15.80 -9.20
C HIS A 17 -6.85 -15.91 -9.38
N ALA A 18 -6.04 -15.03 -8.76
CA ALA A 18 -4.57 -15.16 -8.78
C ALA A 18 -4.06 -16.42 -8.06
N SER A 19 -4.91 -17.11 -7.31
CA SER A 19 -4.58 -18.41 -6.71
C SER A 19 -4.37 -19.49 -7.78
N GLU A 20 -4.95 -19.34 -8.98
CA GLU A 20 -4.83 -20.33 -10.05
C GLU A 20 -3.73 -19.98 -11.07
N ASP A 21 -3.39 -18.70 -11.27
CA ASP A 21 -2.45 -18.29 -12.34
C ASP A 21 -1.23 -17.46 -11.86
N ASN A 22 -1.25 -16.80 -10.68
CA ASN A 22 -0.18 -15.88 -10.28
C ASN A 22 -0.09 -15.56 -8.77
N GLY A 23 0.06 -16.58 -7.92
CA GLY A 23 0.26 -16.43 -6.45
C GLY A 23 1.41 -15.48 -6.04
N LEU A 24 2.29 -15.12 -6.98
CA LEU A 24 3.38 -14.17 -6.85
C LEU A 24 2.95 -12.85 -6.18
N PHE A 25 1.85 -12.22 -6.58
CA PHE A 25 1.46 -10.92 -6.01
C PHE A 25 1.05 -11.02 -4.54
N ARG A 26 0.37 -12.10 -4.17
CA ARG A 26 -0.09 -12.33 -2.80
C ARG A 26 1.10 -12.58 -1.87
N ASP A 27 2.08 -13.37 -2.32
CA ASP A 27 3.31 -13.59 -1.57
C ASP A 27 4.19 -12.34 -1.49
N HIS A 28 4.29 -11.57 -2.58
CA HIS A 28 4.98 -10.27 -2.58
C HIS A 28 4.35 -9.30 -1.56
N LEU A 29 3.03 -9.12 -1.58
CA LEU A 29 2.30 -8.25 -0.64
C LEU A 29 2.41 -8.73 0.81
N ARG A 30 2.31 -10.04 1.04
CA ARG A 30 2.47 -10.64 2.37
C ARG A 30 3.88 -10.43 2.91
N GLY A 31 4.90 -10.52 2.06
CA GLY A 31 6.28 -10.23 2.43
C GLY A 31 6.46 -8.78 2.90
N TYR A 32 5.83 -7.81 2.23
CA TYR A 32 5.82 -6.43 2.68
C TYR A 32 5.03 -6.22 3.97
N TRP A 33 3.85 -6.83 4.09
CA TRP A 33 3.05 -6.76 5.31
C TRP A 33 3.80 -7.27 6.53
N TRP A 34 4.51 -8.41 6.41
CA TRP A 34 5.34 -8.94 7.50
C TRP A 34 6.48 -7.99 7.91
N LYS A 35 7.10 -7.32 6.92
CA LYS A 35 8.14 -6.30 7.20
C LYS A 35 7.55 -5.08 7.91
N LEU A 36 6.34 -4.67 7.54
CA LEU A 36 5.63 -3.55 8.18
C LEU A 36 5.20 -3.91 9.61
N GLN A 37 4.70 -5.12 9.87
CA GLN A 37 4.33 -5.55 11.23
C GLN A 37 5.50 -5.53 12.21
N LYS A 38 6.72 -5.84 11.74
CA LYS A 38 7.92 -5.76 12.58
C LYS A 38 8.33 -4.32 12.93
N ARG A 39 7.72 -3.33 12.29
CA ARG A 39 8.06 -1.90 12.41
C ARG A 39 6.77 -1.09 12.49
N GLU A 40 6.13 -1.10 13.65
CA GLU A 40 4.85 -0.38 13.89
C GLU A 40 4.90 1.07 13.44
N ALA A 41 6.00 1.79 13.71
CA ALA A 41 6.17 3.18 13.26
C ALA A 41 6.10 3.32 11.72
N LEU A 42 6.66 2.36 10.98
CA LEU A 42 6.65 2.35 9.51
C LEU A 42 5.27 1.97 8.97
N ALA A 43 4.59 1.02 9.64
CA ALA A 43 3.22 0.63 9.32
C ALA A 43 2.25 1.80 9.52
N GLN A 44 2.38 2.54 10.63
CA GLN A 44 1.58 3.72 10.92
C GLN A 44 1.82 4.83 9.89
N ALA A 45 3.09 5.08 9.55
CA ALA A 45 3.47 6.05 8.53
C ALA A 45 2.86 5.69 7.17
N PHE A 46 2.94 4.42 6.78
CA PHE A 46 2.34 3.96 5.53
C PHE A 46 0.82 4.09 5.57
N HIS A 47 0.16 3.72 6.67
CA HIS A 47 -1.28 3.88 6.85
C HIS A 47 -1.73 5.34 6.66
N SER A 48 -0.96 6.31 7.18
CA SER A 48 -1.21 7.73 6.93
C SER A 48 -1.17 8.08 5.44
N VAL A 49 -0.21 7.53 4.68
CA VAL A 49 -0.13 7.71 3.21
C VAL A 49 -1.35 7.10 2.51
N LEU A 50 -1.81 5.94 2.98
CA LEU A 50 -2.97 5.26 2.40
C LEU A 50 -4.31 5.93 2.74
N LYS A 51 -4.38 6.67 3.85
CA LYS A 51 -5.56 7.46 4.22
C LYS A 51 -5.57 8.86 3.62
N ALA A 52 -4.41 9.37 3.26
CA ALA A 52 -4.31 10.68 2.64
C ALA A 52 -4.87 10.66 1.21
N ASP A 53 -5.69 11.66 0.90
CA ASP A 53 -6.19 11.91 -0.45
C ASP A 53 -5.11 12.49 -1.38
N GLY A 54 -3.99 12.96 -0.80
CA GLY A 54 -2.89 13.58 -1.52
C GLY A 54 -1.51 13.24 -0.95
N PRO A 55 -0.46 13.83 -1.53
CA PRO A 55 0.92 13.65 -1.07
C PRO A 55 1.10 14.16 0.36
N ILE A 56 1.65 13.33 1.25
CA ILE A 56 1.91 13.73 2.64
C ILE A 56 3.39 13.73 2.96
N SER A 57 3.81 14.62 3.86
CA SER A 57 5.16 14.58 4.41
C SER A 57 5.22 13.59 5.57
N LEU A 58 6.29 12.80 5.60
CA LEU A 58 6.61 11.86 6.68
C LEU A 58 8.06 12.11 7.09
N GLU A 59 8.49 11.48 8.18
CA GLU A 59 9.88 11.53 8.60
C GLU A 59 10.79 11.01 7.47
N PRO A 60 11.96 11.63 7.22
CA PRO A 60 12.87 11.25 6.13
C PRO A 60 13.25 9.77 6.14
N GLU A 61 13.44 9.22 7.35
CA GLU A 61 13.75 7.80 7.54
C GLU A 61 12.58 6.90 7.08
N GLN A 62 11.35 7.26 7.41
CA GLN A 62 10.15 6.52 7.02
C GLN A 62 9.93 6.61 5.51
N LEU A 63 10.09 7.80 4.92
CA LEU A 63 10.03 8.00 3.47
C LEU A 63 11.03 7.10 2.75
N PHE A 64 12.28 7.12 3.18
CA PHE A 64 13.33 6.34 2.55
C PHE A 64 13.07 4.83 2.68
N GLN A 65 12.62 4.37 3.84
CA GLN A 65 12.27 2.97 4.05
C GLN A 65 11.08 2.53 3.19
N LEU A 66 9.98 3.27 3.19
CA LEU A 66 8.79 2.96 2.38
C LEU A 66 9.10 3.00 0.88
N HIS A 67 9.91 3.97 0.45
CA HIS A 67 10.35 4.09 -0.94
C HIS A 67 11.28 2.94 -1.33
N SER A 68 12.21 2.55 -0.45
CA SER A 68 13.10 1.40 -0.67
C SER A 68 12.35 0.06 -0.72
N LEU A 69 11.25 -0.06 0.02
CA LEU A 69 10.33 -1.19 -0.11
C LEU A 69 9.52 -1.12 -1.42
N GLY A 70 9.49 0.03 -2.10
CA GLY A 70 8.71 0.24 -3.31
C GLY A 70 7.21 0.34 -3.04
N LEU A 71 6.82 0.71 -1.82
CA LEU A 71 5.43 0.85 -1.37
C LEU A 71 4.83 2.21 -1.70
N ILE A 72 5.68 3.23 -1.76
CA ILE A 72 5.30 4.61 -2.06
C ILE A 72 6.10 5.15 -3.25
N HIS A 73 5.57 6.18 -3.89
CA HIS A 73 6.35 7.11 -4.70
C HIS A 73 6.71 8.35 -3.88
N LEU A 74 7.96 8.78 -4.05
CA LEU A 74 8.47 10.01 -3.47
C LEU A 74 8.35 11.13 -4.50
N GLN A 75 7.54 12.14 -4.21
CA GLN A 75 7.38 13.32 -5.05
C GLN A 75 7.58 14.57 -4.19
N ALA A 76 8.61 15.37 -4.51
CA ALA A 76 8.93 16.60 -3.77
C ALA A 76 9.01 16.42 -2.24
N SER A 77 9.65 15.34 -1.77
CA SER A 77 9.72 14.96 -0.34
C SER A 77 8.38 14.59 0.31
N GLN A 78 7.39 14.25 -0.50
CA GLN A 78 6.11 13.75 -0.04
C GLN A 78 5.89 12.31 -0.53
N ALA A 79 5.23 11.51 0.30
CA ALA A 79 4.83 10.15 -0.01
C ALA A 79 3.45 10.13 -0.66
N THR A 80 3.35 9.36 -1.75
CA THR A 80 2.09 8.94 -2.36
C THR A 80 2.10 7.41 -2.47
N PRO A 81 0.95 6.73 -2.34
CA PRO A 81 0.92 5.30 -2.58
C PRO A 81 1.29 5.01 -4.03
N ARG A 82 2.11 3.97 -4.26
CA ARG A 82 2.61 3.64 -5.60
C ARG A 82 1.49 3.26 -6.57
N CYS A 83 0.45 2.61 -6.06
CA CYS A 83 -0.71 2.18 -6.80
C CYS A 83 -1.90 1.98 -5.86
N ASP A 84 -3.12 2.11 -6.41
CA ASP A 84 -4.35 1.88 -5.66
C ASP A 84 -4.46 0.45 -5.11
N LEU A 85 -3.80 -0.51 -5.77
CA LEU A 85 -3.64 -1.89 -5.29
C LEU A 85 -3.11 -1.94 -3.85
N TYR A 86 -2.04 -1.19 -3.57
CA TYR A 86 -1.45 -1.16 -2.23
C TYR A 86 -2.36 -0.42 -1.25
N ARG A 87 -3.01 0.66 -1.72
CA ARG A 87 -3.99 1.39 -0.92
C ARG A 87 -5.11 0.47 -0.45
N GLN A 88 -5.75 -0.28 -1.35
CA GLN A 88 -6.86 -1.17 -1.00
C GLN A 88 -6.42 -2.32 -0.08
N TYR A 89 -5.34 -3.02 -0.43
CA TYR A 89 -4.88 -4.18 0.33
C TYR A 89 -4.43 -3.82 1.74
N PHE A 90 -3.61 -2.77 1.88
CA PHE A 90 -3.03 -2.40 3.16
C PHE A 90 -3.96 -1.54 4.01
N THR A 91 -4.92 -0.81 3.44
CA THR A 91 -5.91 -0.06 4.25
C THR A 91 -6.73 -1.01 5.12
N ASP A 92 -7.24 -2.11 4.57
CA ASP A 92 -7.97 -3.13 5.35
C ASP A 92 -7.08 -3.79 6.43
N LYS A 93 -5.85 -4.15 6.03
CA LYS A 93 -4.93 -4.89 6.89
C LYS A 93 -4.29 -4.05 7.98
N LEU A 94 -4.10 -2.75 7.74
CA LEU A 94 -3.55 -1.79 8.72
C LEU A 94 -4.63 -1.08 9.53
N ALA A 95 -5.92 -1.22 9.17
CA ALA A 95 -7.03 -0.77 10.01
C ALA A 95 -7.19 -1.62 11.29
N HIS A 96 -6.66 -2.85 11.29
CA HIS A 96 -6.74 -3.81 12.40
C HIS A 96 -5.37 -4.13 13.02
N ALA A 97 -4.32 -3.36 12.67
CA ALA A 97 -2.95 -3.57 13.14
C ALA A 97 -2.64 -2.72 14.37
#